data_AF-A0AAX4Y364-F1
#
_entry.id   AF-A0AAX4Y364-F1
#
_cell.length_a   1.000
_cell.length_b   1.000
_cell.length_c   1.000
_cell.angle_alpha   90.00
_cell.angle_beta   90.00
_cell.angle_gamma   90.00
#
_symmetry.space_group_name_H-M   'P 1'
#
loop_
_entity.id
_entity.type
_entity.pdbx_description
1 polymer ?
#
loop_
_entity_poly.entity_id
_entity_poly.type
_entity_poly.pdbx_seq_one_letter_code
_entity_poly.pdbx_strand_id
1 'polypeptide(L)'
;NHRADLEVCYCGDIAAAVGVKNATTGDTLCDENNPVILESMEFPEPVISLAIEPKTKAGQEKMAIALAKLAEEDPTFRTYTNEETGQTVIAGMGEL
;
A
#
# COMPACT_ATOMS: atom_id res chain seq x y z
N ASN A 1 0.37 0.10 -23.71
CA ASN A 1 1.39 0.17 -22.65
C ASN A 1 2.77 0.23 -23.28
N HIS A 2 3.38 1.40 -23.27
CA HIS A 2 4.75 1.62 -23.72
C HIS A 2 5.62 1.84 -22.48
N ARG A 3 6.68 1.05 -22.33
CA ARG A 3 7.67 1.19 -21.27
C ARG A 3 8.98 1.63 -21.93
N ALA A 4 9.56 2.70 -21.43
CA ALA A 4 10.89 3.16 -21.78
C ALA A 4 11.74 3.13 -20.52
N ASP A 5 12.87 2.44 -20.57
CA ASP A 5 13.83 2.47 -19.46
C ASP A 5 14.64 3.78 -19.56
N LEU A 6 14.76 4.47 -18.43
CA LEU A 6 15.44 5.76 -18.31
C LEU A 6 16.66 5.60 -17.41
N GLU A 7 17.81 6.13 -17.83
CA GLU A 7 19.02 6.15 -17.00
C GLU A 7 19.00 7.29 -15.97
N VAL A 8 18.33 8.41 -16.29
CA VAL A 8 18.27 9.62 -15.46
C VAL A 8 16.85 10.20 -15.50
N CYS A 9 16.39 10.74 -14.37
CA CYS A 9 15.12 11.43 -14.19
C CYS A 9 15.42 12.81 -13.58
N TYR A 10 14.95 13.90 -14.20
CA TYR A 10 15.26 15.26 -13.75
C TYR A 10 14.12 15.87 -12.93
N CYS A 11 14.38 17.04 -12.32
CA CYS A 11 13.38 17.75 -11.55
C CYS A 11 12.14 18.08 -12.41
N GLY A 12 10.96 17.73 -11.89
CA GLY A 12 9.67 17.91 -12.57
C GLY A 12 9.20 16.70 -13.37
N ASP A 13 10.07 15.71 -13.61
CA ASP A 13 9.70 14.45 -14.26
C ASP A 13 8.98 13.51 -13.27
N ILE A 14 8.12 12.64 -13.83
CA ILE A 14 7.48 11.54 -13.09
C ILE A 14 7.96 10.23 -13.70
N ALA A 15 8.60 9.39 -12.88
CA ALA A 15 9.13 8.09 -13.27
C ALA A 15 8.85 7.03 -12.20
N ALA A 16 8.91 5.75 -12.61
CA ALA A 16 8.83 4.62 -11.69
C ALA A 16 10.23 4.06 -11.41
N ALA A 17 10.65 4.09 -10.15
CA ALA A 17 11.89 3.45 -9.71
C ALA A 17 11.62 1.98 -9.38
N VAL A 18 12.44 1.07 -9.92
CA VAL A 18 12.28 -0.38 -9.73
C VAL A 18 13.27 -0.89 -8.70
N GLY A 19 12.81 -1.72 -7.75
CA GLY A 19 13.69 -2.40 -6.78
C GLY A 19 14.11 -1.55 -5.59
N VAL A 20 13.43 -0.43 -5.35
CA VAL A 20 13.63 0.37 -4.13
C VAL A 20 13.21 -0.47 -2.92
N LYS A 21 14.10 -0.56 -1.93
CA LYS A 21 13.84 -1.26 -0.67
C LYS A 21 13.49 -0.24 0.40
N ASN A 22 12.55 -0.58 1.28
CA ASN A 22 12.14 0.24 2.42
C ASN A 22 11.56 1.62 2.02
N ALA A 23 10.82 1.68 0.90
CA ALA A 23 10.04 2.86 0.53
C ALA A 23 8.61 2.42 0.19
N THR A 24 7.64 3.18 0.67
CA THR A 24 6.21 2.97 0.54
C THR A 24 5.53 4.23 0.01
N THR A 25 4.22 4.16 -0.26
CA THR A 25 3.45 5.30 -0.75
C THR A 25 3.47 6.45 0.26
N GLY A 26 3.94 7.62 -0.18
CA GLY A 26 4.04 8.82 0.65
C GLY A 26 5.44 9.13 1.19
N ASP A 27 6.41 8.24 1.02
CA ASP A 27 7.79 8.49 1.43
C ASP A 27 8.49 9.52 0.52
N THR A 28 9.41 10.27 1.11
CA THR A 28 10.27 11.23 0.37
C THR A 28 11.63 10.60 0.10
N LEU A 29 12.03 10.53 -1.17
CA LEU A 29 13.39 10.22 -1.57
C LEU A 29 14.17 11.53 -1.76
N CYS A 30 15.28 11.69 -1.03
CA CYS A 30 16.10 12.91 -1.04
C CYS A 30 17.61 12.61 -1.02
N ASP A 31 18.42 13.65 -1.18
CA ASP A 31 19.88 13.57 -1.06
C ASP A 31 20.29 13.30 0.39
N GLU A 32 21.19 12.34 0.61
CA GLU A 32 21.60 11.90 1.95
C GLU A 32 22.30 13.01 2.76
N ASN A 33 22.94 13.99 2.09
CA ASN A 33 23.60 15.10 2.75
C ASN A 33 22.67 16.29 3.02
N ASN A 34 21.48 16.29 2.40
CA ASN A 34 20.50 17.38 2.48
C ASN A 34 19.09 16.78 2.73
N PRO A 35 18.87 16.18 3.91
CA PRO A 35 17.61 15.50 4.20
C PRO A 35 16.45 16.49 4.21
N VAL A 36 15.36 16.11 3.55
CA VAL A 36 14.10 16.84 3.53
C VAL A 36 12.94 15.85 3.61
N ILE A 37 11.89 16.23 4.32
CA ILE A 37 10.62 15.50 4.36
C ILE A 37 9.60 16.40 3.68
N LEU A 38 9.00 15.92 2.59
CA LEU A 38 7.90 16.61 1.93
C LEU A 38 6.60 16.41 2.72
N GLU A 39 5.58 17.23 2.43
CA GLU A 39 4.29 17.14 3.12
C GLU A 39 3.71 15.72 3.04
N SER A 40 3.31 15.21 4.20
CA SER A 40 2.67 13.90 4.30
C SER A 40 1.25 13.97 3.75
N MET A 41 0.86 12.95 3.00
CA MET A 41 -0.51 12.83 2.52
C MET A 41 -1.43 12.45 3.67
N GLU A 42 -2.46 13.25 3.93
CA GLU A 42 -3.57 12.86 4.82
C GLU A 42 -4.48 11.89 4.06
N PHE A 43 -4.50 10.63 4.49
CA PHE A 43 -5.39 9.63 3.91
C PHE A 43 -6.75 9.66 4.60
N PRO A 44 -7.86 9.77 3.83
CA PRO A 44 -9.19 9.75 4.41
C PRO A 44 -9.51 8.39 5.04
N GLU A 45 -10.46 8.39 5.97
CA GLU A 45 -10.98 7.16 6.55
C GLU A 45 -11.69 6.31 5.49
N PRO A 46 -11.48 4.98 5.46
CA PRO A 46 -12.19 4.08 4.56
C PRO A 46 -13.70 4.23 4.66
N VAL A 47 -14.40 4.26 3.53
CA VAL A 47 -15.86 4.46 3.47
C VAL A 47 -16.65 3.16 3.35
N ILE A 48 -15.99 2.06 2.99
CA ILE A 48 -16.61 0.73 2.86
C ILE A 48 -15.77 -0.32 3.58
N SER A 49 -16.44 -1.31 4.17
CA SER A 49 -15.80 -2.47 4.81
C SER A 49 -16.53 -3.76 4.46
N LEU A 50 -15.79 -4.85 4.27
CA LEU A 50 -16.32 -6.17 3.94
C LEU A 50 -15.61 -7.25 4.77
N ALA A 51 -16.40 -8.19 5.31
CA ALA A 51 -15.87 -9.35 6.01
C ALA A 51 -15.49 -10.45 5.00
N ILE A 52 -14.30 -11.01 5.14
CA ILE A 52 -13.77 -12.08 4.29
C ILE A 52 -13.33 -13.27 5.14
N GLU A 53 -13.48 -14.46 4.57
CA GLU A 53 -13.05 -15.71 5.20
C GLU A 53 -12.32 -16.61 4.20
N PRO A 54 -11.22 -17.25 4.62
CA PRO A 54 -10.51 -18.19 3.78
C PRO A 54 -11.29 -19.51 3.69
N LYS A 55 -11.50 -20.02 2.47
CA LYS A 55 -12.17 -21.31 2.25
C LYS A 55 -11.41 -22.51 2.84
N THR A 56 -10.11 -22.38 3.06
CA THR A 56 -9.23 -23.45 3.54
C THR A 56 -8.23 -22.90 4.56
N LYS A 57 -7.77 -23.75 5.48
CA LYS A 57 -6.74 -23.38 6.46
C LYS A 57 -5.44 -22.89 5.79
N ALA A 58 -5.02 -23.54 4.72
CA ALA A 58 -3.85 -23.10 3.95
C ALA A 58 -4.08 -21.74 3.24
N GLY A 59 -5.33 -21.42 2.92
CA GLY A 59 -5.71 -20.12 2.38
C GLY A 59 -5.60 -18.98 3.39
N GLN A 60 -5.74 -19.26 4.68
CA GLN A 60 -5.68 -18.25 5.74
C GLN A 60 -4.31 -17.57 5.80
N GLU A 61 -3.23 -18.35 5.77
CA GLU A 61 -1.86 -17.81 5.81
C GLU A 61 -1.53 -17.01 4.53
N LYS A 62 -1.92 -17.54 3.36
CA LYS A 62 -1.73 -16.83 2.08
C LYS A 62 -2.51 -15.54 2.01
N MET A 63 -3.74 -15.54 2.53
CA MET A 63 -4.60 -14.36 2.60
C MET A 63 -3.96 -13.30 3.49
N ALA A 64 -3.50 -13.66 4.70
CA ALA A 64 -2.83 -12.73 5.60
C ALA A 64 -1.61 -12.06 4.96
N ILE A 65 -0.75 -12.85 4.28
CA ILE A 65 0.42 -12.31 3.58
C ILE A 65 0.02 -11.37 2.43
N ALA A 66 -1.01 -11.72 1.67
CA ALA A 66 -1.47 -10.90 0.55
C ALA A 66 -2.08 -9.57 1.02
N LEU A 67 -2.91 -9.61 2.08
CA LEU A 67 -3.54 -8.41 2.64
C LEU A 67 -2.50 -7.46 3.25
N ALA A 68 -1.47 -8.00 3.92
CA ALA A 68 -0.38 -7.19 4.46
C ALA A 68 0.34 -6.41 3.36
N LYS A 69 0.68 -7.08 2.24
CA LYS A 69 1.29 -6.42 1.08
C LYS A 69 0.40 -5.36 0.46
N LEU A 70 -0.91 -5.61 0.39
CA LEU A 70 -1.85 -4.63 -0.15
C LEU A 70 -1.94 -3.38 0.73
N ALA A 71 -1.92 -3.55 2.05
CA ALA A 71 -1.89 -2.44 3.01
C ALA A 71 -0.57 -1.64 2.97
N GLU A 72 0.55 -2.27 2.62
CA GLU A 72 1.84 -1.57 2.41
C GLU A 72 1.83 -0.70 1.15
N GLU A 73 1.11 -1.12 0.10
CA GLU A 73 1.03 -0.39 -1.17
C GLU A 73 -0.03 0.73 -1.14
N ASP A 74 -1.18 0.48 -0.51
CA ASP A 74 -2.31 1.41 -0.42
C ASP A 74 -2.61 1.78 1.05
N PRO A 75 -2.22 2.98 1.50
CA PRO A 75 -2.46 3.44 2.88
C PRO A 75 -3.95 3.72 3.19
N THR A 76 -4.82 3.77 2.17
CA THR A 76 -6.27 3.84 2.36
C THR A 76 -6.90 2.45 2.55
N PHE A 77 -6.15 1.38 2.30
CA PHE A 77 -6.58 0.01 2.55
C PHE A 77 -6.26 -0.39 4.00
N ARG A 78 -7.27 -0.83 4.73
CA ARG A 78 -7.12 -1.32 6.12
C ARG A 78 -7.60 -2.75 6.23
N THR A 79 -6.89 -3.56 7.00
CA THR A 79 -7.26 -4.95 7.31
C THR A 79 -7.10 -5.21 8.79
N TYR A 80 -8.10 -5.83 9.42
CA TYR A 80 -8.08 -6.17 10.84
C TYR A 80 -9.01 -7.35 11.15
N THR A 81 -8.85 -7.97 12.32
CA THR A 81 -9.77 -9.03 12.78
C THR A 81 -10.82 -8.40 13.68
N ASN A 82 -12.09 -8.65 13.40
CA ASN A 82 -13.19 -8.26 14.28
C ASN A 82 -13.25 -9.22 15.49
N GLU A 83 -13.11 -8.69 16.70
CA GLU A 83 -13.07 -9.50 17.93
C GLU A 83 -14.43 -10.13 18.28
N GLU A 84 -15.55 -9.53 17.87
CA GLU A 84 -16.90 -10.02 18.15
C GLU A 84 -17.29 -11.19 17.23
N THR A 85 -16.93 -11.11 15.96
CA THR A 85 -17.28 -12.14 14.96
C THR A 85 -16.15 -13.13 14.68
N GLY A 86 -14.92 -12.79 15.04
CA GLY A 86 -13.72 -13.56 14.71
C GLY A 86 -13.32 -13.49 13.23
N GLN A 87 -13.96 -12.64 12.43
CA GLN A 87 -13.76 -12.56 10.99
C GLN A 87 -12.68 -11.55 10.62
N THR A 88 -11.99 -11.77 9.51
CA THR A 88 -11.10 -10.75 8.93
C THR A 88 -11.94 -9.74 8.15
N VAL A 89 -11.74 -8.45 8.42
CA VAL A 89 -12.41 -7.34 7.74
C VAL A 89 -11.39 -6.58 6.92
N ILE A 90 -11.75 -6.28 5.67
CA ILE A 90 -11.02 -5.37 4.79
C ILE A 90 -11.84 -4.09 4.63
N ALA A 91 -11.18 -2.94 4.58
CA ALA A 91 -11.82 -1.65 4.39
C ALA A 91 -11.03 -0.80 3.39
N GLY A 92 -11.73 -0.03 2.56
CA GLY A 92 -11.12 0.83 1.55
C GLY A 92 -12.04 1.97 1.09
N MET A 93 -11.67 2.59 -0.02
CA MET A 93 -12.33 3.80 -0.53
C MET A 93 -13.53 3.55 -1.47
N GLY A 94 -13.77 2.32 -1.93
CA GLY A 94 -14.91 2.02 -2.81
C GLY A 94 -15.01 0.57 -3.29
N GLU A 95 -16.13 0.25 -3.92
CA GLU A 95 -16.33 -0.95 -4.75
C GLU A 95 -15.70 -0.69 -6.12
N LEU A 96 -14.54 -1.25 -6.43
CA LEU A 96 -13.98 -1.20 -7.79
C LEU A 96 -13.75 -2.60 -8.33
#